data_AF-A0A5A7N4I9-F1
#
_entry.id   AF-A0A5A7N4I9-F1
#
_cell.length_a   1.000
_cell.length_b   1.000
_cell.length_c   1.000
_cell.angle_alpha   90.00
_cell.angle_beta   90.00
_cell.angle_gamma   90.00
#
_symmetry.space_group_name_H-M   'P 1'
#
loop_
_entity.id
_entity.type
_entity.pdbx_description
1 polymer ?
#
loop_
_entity_poly.entity_id
_entity_poly.type
_entity_poly.pdbx_seq_one_letter_code
_entity_poly.pdbx_strand_id
1 'polypeptide(L)'
;MFRLCALIAVFLLPISALAHSPDQDKDAAAMAPDAALEKLFADEWQARMDRHPFWASQRGLREYDALVPDVSAEAQQRFQREDQAFLERLSVIDRAGLTASDRLNADLFGAVLEERLAERAYEPWRIPFVSDSGFHTSATMAIEAIPFKTIKHYEDYLARLSKLDGYVAQNIANMRAGLETGFTMPRAILEKVAPGFKALAVDRAVDSAFYAPFDNMPESIPETDRARLQKSAMDVLNQRLLPAWRGLYAFFIEDYMPPRGTHWGRHHCPMAMPITPC
;
A
#
# COMPACT_ATOMS: atom_id res chain seq x y z
N MET A 1 57.61 -3.31 2.48
CA MET A 1 57.17 -1.91 2.35
C MET A 1 56.86 -1.63 0.89
N PHE A 2 55.61 -1.79 0.45
CA PHE A 2 55.05 -1.11 -0.75
C PHE A 2 53.52 -1.28 -0.65
N ARG A 3 52.83 -0.19 -0.27
CA ARG A 3 51.38 -0.08 -0.20
C ARG A 3 50.89 0.30 -1.60
N LEU A 4 50.10 -0.56 -2.26
CA LEU A 4 49.26 -0.15 -3.40
C LEU A 4 47.89 0.27 -2.86
N CYS A 5 47.60 1.58 -2.92
CA CYS A 5 46.25 2.11 -2.77
C CYS A 5 45.54 2.02 -4.11
N ALA A 6 44.53 1.15 -4.22
CA ALA A 6 43.59 1.16 -5.35
C ALA A 6 42.48 2.16 -5.05
N LEU A 7 42.46 3.27 -5.80
CA LEU A 7 41.36 4.22 -5.85
C LEU A 7 40.18 3.56 -6.60
N ILE A 8 39.13 3.18 -5.86
CA ILE A 8 37.84 2.80 -6.44
C ILE A 8 37.04 4.08 -6.64
N ALA A 9 36.89 4.49 -7.90
CA ALA A 9 35.97 5.57 -8.28
C ALA A 9 34.53 5.06 -8.16
N VAL A 10 33.82 5.50 -7.13
CA VAL A 10 32.38 5.26 -6.95
C VAL A 10 31.65 6.20 -7.92
N PHE A 11 31.12 5.64 -9.01
CA PHE A 11 30.16 6.33 -9.87
C PHE A 11 28.82 6.42 -9.13
N LEU A 12 28.47 7.65 -8.73
CA LEU A 12 27.13 8.06 -8.32
C LEU A 12 26.15 7.84 -9.48
N LEU A 13 25.16 6.98 -9.30
CA LEU A 13 23.93 7.04 -10.08
C LEU A 13 22.91 7.85 -9.27
N PRO A 14 22.41 8.99 -9.79
CA PRO A 14 21.34 9.71 -9.13
C PRO A 14 20.07 8.86 -9.17
N ILE A 15 19.40 8.77 -8.02
CA ILE A 15 18.01 8.31 -7.95
C ILE A 15 17.20 9.36 -8.69
N SER A 16 16.90 9.11 -9.97
CA SER A 16 15.98 9.94 -10.74
C SER A 16 14.61 9.87 -10.06
N ALA A 17 14.25 10.95 -9.37
CA ALA A 17 12.87 11.27 -9.12
C ALA A 17 12.15 11.23 -10.48
N LEU A 18 11.04 10.49 -10.57
CA LEU A 18 10.10 10.59 -11.70
C LEU A 18 9.48 11.98 -11.67
N ALA A 19 10.23 12.97 -12.15
CA ALA A 19 9.69 14.23 -12.60
C ALA A 19 9.00 13.95 -13.94
N HIS A 20 7.71 14.26 -14.02
CA HIS A 20 6.95 14.31 -15.27
C HIS A 20 7.74 15.13 -16.28
N SER A 21 8.30 14.46 -17.30
CA SER A 21 9.11 15.14 -18.31
C SER A 21 8.17 15.86 -19.29
N PRO A 22 8.47 17.11 -19.68
CA PRO A 22 7.65 17.90 -20.60
C PRO A 22 7.53 17.31 -22.03
N ASP A 23 8.18 16.17 -22.28
CA ASP A 23 8.07 15.41 -23.52
C ASP A 23 6.77 14.57 -23.58
N GLN A 24 6.22 14.12 -22.44
CA GLN A 24 4.98 13.33 -22.44
C GLN A 24 3.75 14.15 -22.86
N ASP A 25 3.77 15.45 -22.61
CA ASP A 25 2.66 16.35 -22.97
C ASP A 25 2.65 16.68 -24.48
N LYS A 26 3.81 16.58 -25.17
CA LYS A 26 3.92 16.81 -26.62
C LYS A 26 3.41 15.65 -27.46
N ASP A 27 3.62 14.41 -26.98
CA ASP A 27 3.13 13.22 -27.68
C ASP A 27 1.59 13.14 -27.66
N ALA A 28 0.95 13.53 -26.56
CA ALA A 28 -0.51 13.54 -26.44
C ALA A 28 -1.20 14.53 -27.39
N ALA A 29 -0.59 15.68 -27.68
CA ALA A 29 -1.15 16.69 -28.58
C ALA A 29 -1.06 16.33 -30.07
N ALA A 30 -0.23 15.35 -30.43
CA ALA A 30 -0.07 14.86 -31.80
C ALA A 30 -0.85 13.56 -32.08
N MET A 31 -1.40 12.93 -31.04
CA MET A 31 -2.19 11.69 -31.14
C MET A 31 -3.65 11.97 -31.52
N ALA A 32 -4.28 11.00 -32.18
CA ALA A 32 -5.73 11.02 -32.37
C ALA A 32 -6.44 10.96 -30.99
N PRO A 33 -7.61 11.61 -30.80
CA PRO A 33 -8.25 11.72 -29.49
C PRO A 33 -8.58 10.39 -28.82
N ASP A 34 -8.96 9.38 -29.60
CA ASP A 34 -9.20 8.00 -29.16
C ASP A 34 -7.91 7.35 -28.64
N ALA A 35 -6.82 7.41 -29.41
CA ALA A 35 -5.52 6.89 -29.00
C ALA A 35 -4.98 7.60 -27.75
N ALA A 36 -5.20 8.91 -27.62
CA ALA A 36 -4.81 9.69 -26.45
C ALA A 36 -5.58 9.24 -25.19
N LEU A 37 -6.89 8.98 -25.34
CA LEU A 37 -7.74 8.48 -24.25
C LEU A 37 -7.36 7.06 -23.82
N GLU A 38 -7.13 6.16 -24.77
CA GLU A 38 -6.67 4.79 -24.47
C GLU A 38 -5.33 4.79 -23.73
N LYS A 39 -4.38 5.63 -24.18
CA LYS A 39 -3.09 5.79 -23.49
C LYS A 39 -3.28 6.33 -22.07
N LEU A 40 -4.17 7.31 -21.88
CA LEU A 40 -4.48 7.85 -20.56
C LEU A 40 -4.97 6.76 -19.60
N PHE A 41 -5.88 5.89 -20.06
CA PHE A 41 -6.37 4.77 -19.26
C PHE A 41 -5.28 3.74 -18.95
N ALA A 42 -4.42 3.43 -19.92
CA ALA A 42 -3.30 2.51 -19.71
C ALA A 42 -2.30 3.07 -18.67
N ASP A 43 -1.99 4.36 -18.74
CA ASP A 43 -1.09 5.02 -17.80
C ASP A 43 -1.70 5.08 -16.39
N GLU A 44 -2.99 5.41 -16.23
CA GLU A 44 -3.67 5.41 -14.91
C GLU A 44 -3.73 4.00 -14.33
N TRP A 45 -4.03 3.00 -15.16
CA TRP A 45 -4.06 1.61 -14.74
C TRP A 45 -2.70 1.18 -14.18
N GLN A 46 -1.62 1.51 -14.88
CA GLN A 46 -0.26 1.20 -14.47
C GLN A 46 0.10 1.91 -13.15
N ALA A 47 -0.15 3.23 -13.06
CA ALA A 47 0.07 3.98 -11.82
C ALA A 47 -0.75 3.43 -10.64
N ARG A 48 -1.97 2.93 -10.92
CA ARG A 48 -2.82 2.29 -9.93
C ARG A 48 -2.28 0.93 -9.47
N MET A 49 -1.64 0.15 -10.34
CA MET A 49 -0.95 -1.08 -9.93
C MET A 49 0.26 -0.74 -9.05
N ASP A 50 1.05 0.25 -9.45
CA ASP A 50 2.26 0.69 -8.73
C ASP A 50 1.96 1.15 -7.31
N ARG A 51 0.86 1.90 -7.11
CA ARG A 51 0.43 2.33 -5.77
C ARG A 51 -0.27 1.24 -4.95
N HIS A 52 -0.72 0.14 -5.58
CA HIS A 52 -1.43 -0.96 -4.92
C HIS A 52 -0.82 -2.34 -5.23
N PRO A 53 0.45 -2.59 -4.87
CA PRO A 53 1.16 -3.82 -5.25
C PRO A 53 0.49 -5.11 -4.71
N PHE A 54 -0.19 -5.06 -3.56
CA PHE A 54 -0.95 -6.21 -3.07
C PHE A 54 -2.11 -6.57 -3.99
N TRP A 55 -2.81 -5.56 -4.51
CA TRP A 55 -3.93 -5.72 -5.43
C TRP A 55 -3.48 -6.14 -6.83
N ALA A 56 -2.30 -5.68 -7.25
CA ALA A 56 -1.63 -6.11 -8.47
C ALA A 56 -1.25 -7.60 -8.40
N SER A 57 -0.66 -8.04 -7.28
CA SER A 57 -0.45 -9.48 -7.03
C SER A 57 -1.76 -10.26 -7.07
N GLN A 58 -2.84 -9.80 -6.44
CA GLN A 58 -4.14 -10.52 -6.51
C GLN A 58 -4.68 -10.68 -7.95
N ARG A 59 -4.24 -9.84 -8.90
CA ARG A 59 -4.58 -9.91 -10.32
C ARG A 59 -3.69 -10.81 -11.17
N GLY A 60 -2.68 -11.43 -10.58
CA GLY A 60 -1.73 -12.25 -11.34
C GLY A 60 -0.45 -11.51 -11.74
N LEU A 61 -0.31 -10.21 -11.47
CA LEU A 61 0.89 -9.44 -11.83
C LEU A 61 2.04 -9.77 -10.87
N ARG A 62 2.96 -10.64 -11.31
CA ARG A 62 3.98 -11.27 -10.46
C ARG A 62 5.15 -10.35 -10.14
N GLU A 63 5.39 -9.33 -10.97
CA GLU A 63 6.43 -8.32 -10.76
C GLU A 63 6.20 -7.50 -9.48
N TYR A 64 4.97 -7.52 -8.93
CA TYR A 64 4.60 -6.84 -7.68
C TYR A 64 4.73 -7.73 -6.45
N ASP A 65 5.01 -9.03 -6.59
CA ASP A 65 5.02 -10.00 -5.48
C ASP A 65 6.06 -9.67 -4.39
N ALA A 66 7.11 -8.90 -4.73
CA ALA A 66 8.15 -8.44 -3.82
C ALA A 66 7.91 -7.03 -3.21
N LEU A 67 6.81 -6.38 -3.59
CA LEU A 67 6.51 -4.99 -3.25
C LEU A 67 5.48 -4.90 -2.11
N VAL A 68 5.55 -3.77 -1.39
CA VAL A 68 4.58 -3.37 -0.35
C VAL A 68 4.08 -1.95 -0.68
N PRO A 69 2.82 -1.61 -0.37
CA PRO A 69 2.32 -0.25 -0.59
C PRO A 69 3.06 0.77 0.25
N ASP A 70 3.32 1.95 -0.32
CA ASP A 70 3.74 3.14 0.42
C ASP A 70 2.48 3.92 0.82
N VAL A 71 2.18 3.92 2.12
CA VAL A 71 0.98 4.56 2.69
C VAL A 71 1.31 5.78 3.54
N SER A 72 2.55 6.29 3.45
CA SER A 72 2.98 7.52 4.11
C SER A 72 2.15 8.74 3.68
N ALA A 73 2.12 9.78 4.51
CA ALA A 73 1.45 11.04 4.16
C ALA A 73 2.05 11.67 2.89
N GLU A 74 3.37 11.54 2.69
CA GLU A 74 4.06 11.97 1.48
C GLU A 74 3.57 11.22 0.24
N ALA A 75 3.29 9.91 0.36
CA ALA A 75 2.69 9.12 -0.71
C ALA A 75 1.27 9.60 -1.02
N GLN A 76 0.46 9.90 0.00
CA GLN A 76 -0.90 10.43 -0.22
C GLN A 76 -0.88 11.74 -1.00
N GLN A 77 0.05 12.64 -0.70
CA GLN A 77 0.23 13.89 -1.45
C GLN A 77 0.71 13.63 -2.88
N ARG A 78 1.61 12.66 -3.09
CA ARG A 78 2.01 12.25 -4.45
C ARG A 78 0.83 11.71 -5.24
N PHE A 79 0.06 10.79 -4.68
CA PHE A 79 -1.12 10.21 -5.34
C PHE A 79 -2.17 11.27 -5.68
N GLN A 80 -2.35 12.28 -4.82
CA GLN A 80 -3.22 13.42 -5.14
C GLN A 80 -2.72 14.20 -6.37
N ARG A 81 -1.41 14.48 -6.45
CA ARG A 81 -0.83 15.16 -7.62
C ARG A 81 -0.95 14.31 -8.89
N GLU A 82 -0.80 12.99 -8.78
CA GLU A 82 -0.99 12.05 -9.89
C GLU A 82 -2.45 12.05 -10.36
N ASP A 83 -3.42 11.90 -9.45
CA ASP A 83 -4.86 11.94 -9.77
C ASP A 83 -5.23 13.29 -10.45
N GLN A 84 -4.66 14.41 -9.97
CA GLN A 84 -4.83 15.74 -10.59
C GLN A 84 -4.22 15.83 -11.99
N ALA A 85 -3.01 15.30 -12.19
CA ALA A 85 -2.36 15.28 -13.50
C ALA A 85 -3.14 14.44 -14.51
N PHE A 86 -3.77 13.33 -14.09
CA PHE A 86 -4.65 12.55 -14.96
C PHE A 86 -5.90 13.35 -15.36
N LEU A 87 -6.48 14.12 -14.45
CA LEU A 87 -7.64 14.97 -14.74
C LEU A 87 -7.28 16.11 -15.72
N GLU A 88 -6.11 16.72 -15.55
CA GLU A 88 -5.59 17.73 -16.47
C GLU A 88 -5.36 17.15 -17.88
N ARG A 89 -4.72 15.99 -17.97
CA ARG A 89 -4.55 15.26 -19.24
C ARG A 89 -5.88 14.89 -19.88
N LEU A 90 -6.87 14.50 -19.09
CA LEU A 90 -8.22 14.20 -19.58
C LEU A 90 -8.91 15.44 -20.18
N SER A 91 -8.68 16.62 -19.58
CA SER A 91 -9.35 17.88 -19.93
C SER A 91 -8.95 18.44 -21.30
N VAL A 92 -7.76 18.07 -21.80
CA VAL A 92 -7.24 18.53 -23.09
C VAL A 92 -7.57 17.60 -24.25
N ILE A 93 -8.19 16.44 -23.99
CA ILE A 93 -8.62 15.50 -25.04
C ILE A 93 -9.86 16.06 -25.75
N ASP A 94 -9.79 16.23 -27.08
CA ASP A 94 -10.91 16.70 -27.89
C ASP A 94 -12.10 15.74 -27.84
N ARG A 95 -13.15 16.14 -27.11
CA ARG A 95 -14.39 15.37 -26.94
C ARG A 95 -15.17 15.21 -28.25
N ALA A 96 -15.05 16.14 -29.19
CA ALA A 96 -15.78 16.09 -30.45
C ALA A 96 -15.23 14.98 -31.38
N GLY A 97 -13.93 14.69 -31.27
CA GLY A 97 -13.27 13.61 -32.01
C GLY A 97 -13.50 12.20 -31.45
N LEU A 98 -14.15 12.06 -30.29
CA LEU A 98 -14.39 10.75 -29.66
C LEU A 98 -15.65 10.05 -30.19
N THR A 99 -15.71 8.73 -30.05
CA THR A 99 -16.96 7.98 -30.23
C THR A 99 -17.94 8.27 -29.09
N ALA A 100 -19.21 7.90 -29.24
CA ALA A 100 -20.18 8.04 -28.15
C ALA A 100 -19.80 7.22 -26.91
N SER A 101 -19.23 6.02 -27.11
CA SER A 101 -18.76 5.17 -26.02
C SER A 101 -17.56 5.79 -25.31
N ASP A 102 -16.60 6.34 -26.07
CA ASP A 102 -15.39 6.92 -25.49
C ASP A 102 -15.66 8.22 -24.75
N ARG A 103 -16.63 9.03 -25.21
CA ARG A 103 -17.13 10.16 -24.43
C ARG A 103 -17.67 9.72 -23.07
N LEU A 104 -18.53 8.69 -23.05
CA LEU A 104 -19.07 8.17 -21.79
C LEU A 104 -17.97 7.62 -20.87
N ASN A 105 -17.00 6.88 -21.42
CA ASN A 105 -15.87 6.37 -20.65
C ASN A 105 -15.02 7.51 -20.07
N ALA A 106 -14.78 8.55 -20.86
CA ALA A 106 -14.05 9.74 -20.44
C ALA A 106 -14.79 10.50 -19.33
N ASP A 107 -16.10 10.66 -19.44
CA ASP A 107 -16.93 11.32 -18.42
C ASP A 107 -16.94 10.53 -17.11
N LEU A 108 -17.10 9.21 -17.18
CA LEU A 108 -17.03 8.33 -16.01
C LEU A 108 -15.65 8.37 -15.35
N PHE A 109 -14.59 8.32 -16.15
CA PHE A 109 -13.22 8.41 -15.63
C PHE A 109 -12.96 9.76 -14.94
N GLY A 110 -13.42 10.86 -15.54
CA GLY A 110 -13.35 12.19 -14.93
C GLY A 110 -14.05 12.22 -13.57
N ALA A 111 -15.29 11.71 -13.50
CA ALA A 111 -16.05 11.64 -12.25
C ALA A 111 -15.33 10.84 -11.15
N VAL A 112 -14.71 9.71 -11.50
CA VAL A 112 -13.92 8.90 -10.56
C VAL A 112 -12.69 9.64 -10.05
N LEU A 113 -11.98 10.39 -10.90
CA LEU A 113 -10.83 11.19 -10.46
C LEU A 113 -11.25 12.36 -9.57
N GLU A 114 -12.32 13.06 -9.94
CA GLU A 114 -12.88 14.17 -9.14
C GLU A 114 -13.34 13.69 -7.76
N GLU A 115 -14.01 12.54 -7.67
CA GLU A 115 -14.40 11.91 -6.40
C GLU A 115 -13.15 11.61 -5.54
N ARG A 116 -12.14 10.95 -6.10
CA ARG A 116 -10.88 10.66 -5.39
C ARG A 116 -10.20 11.92 -4.88
N LEU A 117 -10.19 13.00 -5.67
CA LEU A 117 -9.62 14.29 -5.28
C LEU A 117 -10.44 14.97 -4.18
N ALA A 118 -11.77 14.94 -4.27
CA ALA A 118 -12.66 15.46 -3.25
C ALA A 118 -12.51 14.72 -1.91
N GLU A 119 -12.34 13.39 -1.95
CA GLU A 119 -12.10 12.56 -0.76
C GLU A 119 -10.81 12.94 -0.02
N ARG A 120 -9.80 13.48 -0.70
CA ARG A 120 -8.53 13.86 -0.07
C ARG A 120 -8.70 14.93 1.00
N ALA A 121 -9.73 15.78 0.89
CA ALA A 121 -10.04 16.81 1.89
C ALA A 121 -10.35 16.23 3.28
N TYR A 122 -10.80 14.96 3.35
CA TYR A 122 -11.10 14.27 4.61
C TYR A 122 -9.92 13.47 5.17
N GLU A 123 -8.84 13.32 4.39
CA GLU A 123 -7.66 12.54 4.75
C GLU A 123 -8.00 11.14 5.32
N PRO A 124 -8.78 10.31 4.58
CA PRO A 124 -9.29 9.04 5.07
C PRO A 124 -8.18 8.03 5.43
N TRP A 125 -6.98 8.23 4.88
CA TRP A 125 -5.78 7.42 5.14
C TRP A 125 -5.36 7.41 6.63
N ARG A 126 -5.80 8.38 7.45
CA ARG A 126 -5.58 8.43 8.91
C ARG A 126 -6.29 7.31 9.67
N ILE A 127 -7.31 6.69 9.07
CA ILE A 127 -8.03 5.54 9.63
C ILE A 127 -7.85 4.35 8.65
N PRO A 128 -6.76 3.58 8.77
CA PRO A 128 -6.41 2.55 7.78
C PRO A 128 -7.16 1.21 7.98
N PHE A 129 -8.32 1.22 8.65
CA PHE A 129 -9.13 0.04 8.90
C PHE A 129 -10.59 0.39 9.19
N VAL A 130 -11.46 -0.59 9.00
CA VAL A 130 -12.87 -0.57 9.38
C VAL A 130 -13.17 -1.81 10.22
N SER A 131 -14.45 -2.12 10.46
CA SER A 131 -14.86 -3.17 11.40
C SER A 131 -14.39 -4.58 11.07
N ASP A 132 -14.20 -4.89 9.80
CA ASP A 132 -13.94 -6.24 9.29
C ASP A 132 -12.66 -6.35 8.46
N SER A 133 -12.01 -5.23 8.14
CA SER A 133 -10.92 -5.17 7.19
C SER A 133 -10.02 -3.96 7.42
N GLY A 134 -8.82 -3.98 6.85
CA GLY A 134 -7.89 -2.86 6.87
C GLY A 134 -6.50 -3.28 6.42
N PHE A 135 -5.51 -2.44 6.71
CA PHE A 135 -4.13 -2.70 6.30
C PHE A 135 -3.59 -4.08 6.78
N HIS A 136 -4.02 -4.52 7.97
CA HIS A 136 -3.66 -5.82 8.54
C HIS A 136 -4.23 -7.00 7.74
N THR A 137 -5.49 -6.94 7.30
CA THR A 137 -6.08 -7.98 6.44
C THR A 137 -5.55 -7.90 5.01
N SER A 138 -5.25 -6.70 4.50
CA SER A 138 -4.59 -6.54 3.19
C SER A 138 -3.22 -7.22 3.16
N ALA A 139 -2.44 -7.12 4.24
CA ALA A 139 -1.14 -7.77 4.35
C ALA A 139 -1.27 -9.31 4.36
N THR A 140 -2.28 -9.88 5.03
CA THR A 140 -2.49 -11.34 5.04
C THR A 140 -3.04 -11.85 3.71
N MET A 141 -4.01 -11.16 3.11
CA MET A 141 -4.54 -11.51 1.78
C MET A 141 -3.49 -11.44 0.67
N ALA A 142 -2.47 -10.58 0.82
CA ALA A 142 -1.37 -10.50 -0.13
C ALA A 142 -0.50 -11.77 -0.17
N ILE A 143 -0.54 -12.60 0.88
CA ILE A 143 0.12 -13.92 0.93
C ILE A 143 -0.62 -14.89 0.00
N GLU A 144 -1.96 -14.94 0.11
CA GLU A 144 -2.83 -15.85 -0.65
C GLU A 144 -2.73 -15.63 -2.16
N ALA A 145 -2.32 -14.44 -2.58
CA ALA A 145 -2.12 -14.08 -3.98
C ALA A 145 -0.86 -14.70 -4.61
N ILE A 146 0.04 -15.30 -3.83
CA ILE A 146 1.32 -15.85 -4.31
C ILE A 146 1.18 -17.36 -4.59
N PRO A 147 1.67 -17.90 -5.73
CA PRO A 147 1.40 -19.29 -6.10
C PRO A 147 2.25 -20.33 -5.33
N PHE A 148 3.38 -19.91 -4.76
CA PHE A 148 4.32 -20.77 -3.99
C PHE A 148 4.80 -22.05 -4.69
N LYS A 149 4.94 -22.02 -6.02
CA LYS A 149 5.39 -23.18 -6.83
C LYS A 149 6.89 -23.26 -7.13
N THR A 150 7.62 -22.15 -7.00
CA THR A 150 9.00 -22.02 -7.49
C THR A 150 9.84 -21.29 -6.46
N ILE A 151 11.15 -21.47 -6.49
CA ILE A 151 12.09 -20.75 -5.62
C ILE A 151 11.87 -19.23 -5.70
N LYS A 152 11.68 -18.69 -6.91
CA LYS A 152 11.41 -17.27 -7.13
C LYS A 152 10.18 -16.77 -6.36
N HIS A 153 9.08 -17.52 -6.32
CA HIS A 153 7.89 -17.11 -5.55
C HIS A 153 8.22 -16.92 -4.05
N TYR A 154 9.03 -17.80 -3.49
CA TYR A 154 9.46 -17.69 -2.10
C TYR A 154 10.44 -16.53 -1.88
N GLU A 155 11.34 -16.28 -2.82
CA GLU A 155 12.30 -15.17 -2.73
C GLU A 155 11.62 -13.80 -2.84
N ASP A 156 10.67 -13.65 -3.77
CA ASP A 156 9.85 -12.44 -3.88
C ASP A 156 9.02 -12.24 -2.60
N TYR A 157 8.42 -13.32 -2.09
CA TYR A 157 7.67 -13.25 -0.84
C TYR A 157 8.54 -12.85 0.36
N LEU A 158 9.76 -13.40 0.49
CA LEU A 158 10.71 -13.00 1.53
C LEU A 158 11.09 -11.52 1.41
N ALA A 159 11.29 -11.03 0.18
CA ALA A 159 11.55 -9.62 -0.07
C ALA A 159 10.37 -8.74 0.39
N ARG A 160 9.12 -9.15 0.13
CA ARG A 160 7.91 -8.48 0.65
C ARG A 160 7.86 -8.52 2.17
N LEU A 161 8.05 -9.69 2.79
CA LEU A 161 8.04 -9.83 4.26
C LEU A 161 9.05 -8.89 4.93
N SER A 162 10.23 -8.72 4.32
CA SER A 162 11.28 -7.83 4.83
C SER A 162 10.94 -6.34 4.82
N LYS A 163 9.85 -5.94 4.16
CA LYS A 163 9.40 -4.54 4.03
C LYS A 163 8.09 -4.27 4.77
N LEU A 164 7.41 -5.31 5.25
CA LEU A 164 6.11 -5.16 5.92
C LEU A 164 6.20 -4.44 7.26
N ASP A 165 7.35 -4.47 7.93
CA ASP A 165 7.59 -3.68 9.15
C ASP A 165 7.45 -2.17 8.88
N GLY A 166 8.01 -1.69 7.76
CA GLY A 166 7.85 -0.30 7.30
C GLY A 166 6.39 0.04 6.99
N TYR A 167 5.67 -0.88 6.33
CA TYR A 167 4.24 -0.72 6.06
C TYR A 167 3.41 -0.61 7.36
N VAL A 168 3.70 -1.46 8.36
CA VAL A 168 3.05 -1.37 9.68
C VAL A 168 3.37 -0.05 10.36
N ALA A 169 4.64 0.40 10.32
CA ALA A 169 5.06 1.66 10.91
C ALA A 169 4.36 2.88 10.28
N GLN A 170 4.22 2.91 8.95
CA GLN A 170 3.47 3.98 8.26
C GLN A 170 2.00 4.00 8.67
N ASN A 171 1.35 2.84 8.81
CA ASN A 171 -0.04 2.78 9.27
C ASN A 171 -0.18 3.24 10.74
N ILE A 172 0.78 2.92 11.62
CA ILE A 172 0.82 3.46 12.98
C ILE A 172 0.93 5.00 12.94
N ALA A 173 1.79 5.56 12.08
CA ALA A 173 1.93 7.00 11.93
C ALA A 173 0.61 7.65 11.46
N ASN A 174 -0.05 7.04 10.47
CA ASN A 174 -1.36 7.50 10.00
C ASN A 174 -2.42 7.48 11.11
N MET A 175 -2.46 6.41 11.89
CA MET A 175 -3.33 6.29 13.06
C MET A 175 -3.04 7.36 14.11
N ARG A 176 -1.75 7.68 14.37
CA ARG A 176 -1.38 8.80 15.27
C ARG A 176 -1.89 10.14 14.76
N ALA A 177 -1.77 10.42 13.46
CA ALA A 177 -2.35 11.64 12.87
C ALA A 177 -3.89 11.69 13.01
N GLY A 178 -4.56 10.53 12.95
CA GLY A 178 -5.98 10.42 13.28
C GLY A 178 -6.29 10.78 14.74
N LEU A 179 -5.49 10.30 15.69
CA LEU A 179 -5.64 10.64 17.12
C LEU A 179 -5.46 12.14 17.38
N GLU A 180 -4.45 12.77 16.77
CA GLU A 180 -4.16 14.20 16.92
C GLU A 180 -5.32 15.09 16.49
N THR A 181 -6.10 14.63 15.50
CA THR A 181 -7.24 15.37 14.93
C THR A 181 -8.59 14.89 15.45
N GLY A 182 -8.63 13.89 16.33
CA GLY A 182 -9.85 13.25 16.80
C GLY A 182 -10.60 12.46 15.72
N PHE A 183 -9.97 12.23 14.56
CA PHE A 183 -10.51 11.48 13.44
C PHE A 183 -10.19 9.99 13.61
N THR A 184 -11.02 9.31 14.41
CA THR A 184 -10.88 7.88 14.74
C THR A 184 -12.22 7.15 14.66
N MET A 185 -12.18 5.81 14.59
CA MET A 185 -13.40 5.00 14.59
C MET A 185 -14.06 4.96 15.97
N PRO A 186 -15.39 4.78 16.04
CA PRO A 186 -16.08 4.58 17.31
C PRO A 186 -15.51 3.40 18.10
N ARG A 187 -15.50 3.50 19.44
CA ARG A 187 -15.00 2.45 20.36
C ARG A 187 -15.49 1.04 20.03
N ALA A 188 -16.78 0.91 19.67
CA ALA A 188 -17.40 -0.36 19.32
C ALA A 188 -16.78 -1.03 18.08
N ILE A 189 -16.21 -0.24 17.16
CA ILE A 189 -15.45 -0.74 16.02
C ILE A 189 -14.04 -1.14 16.46
N LEU A 190 -13.39 -0.31 17.27
CA LEU A 190 -12.04 -0.60 17.78
C LEU A 190 -12.00 -1.94 18.56
N GLU A 191 -13.02 -2.21 19.36
CA GLU A 191 -13.18 -3.47 20.10
C GLU A 191 -13.29 -4.70 19.16
N LYS A 192 -13.87 -4.54 17.96
CA LYS A 192 -13.96 -5.60 16.95
C LYS A 192 -12.66 -5.84 16.21
N VAL A 193 -11.83 -4.80 16.05
CA VAL A 193 -10.55 -4.86 15.33
C VAL A 193 -9.42 -5.39 16.22
N ALA A 194 -9.47 -5.14 17.53
CA ALA A 194 -8.42 -5.56 18.47
C ALA A 194 -8.03 -7.05 18.38
N PRO A 195 -8.98 -8.02 18.28
CA PRO A 195 -8.64 -9.43 18.10
C PRO A 195 -7.83 -9.71 16.83
N GLY A 196 -8.10 -9.00 15.73
CA GLY A 196 -7.37 -9.14 14.47
C GLY A 196 -5.91 -8.73 14.60
N PHE A 197 -5.63 -7.61 15.28
CA PHE A 197 -4.26 -7.20 15.58
C PHE A 197 -3.57 -8.16 16.56
N LYS A 198 -4.29 -8.66 17.57
CA LYS A 198 -3.76 -9.65 18.51
C LYS A 198 -3.35 -10.94 17.80
N ALA A 199 -4.13 -11.40 16.83
CA ALA A 199 -3.86 -12.63 16.08
C ALA A 199 -2.57 -12.54 15.24
N LEU A 200 -2.14 -11.34 14.86
CA LEU A 200 -0.87 -11.11 14.15
C LEU A 200 0.33 -10.94 15.08
N ALA A 201 0.08 -10.57 16.34
CA ALA A 201 1.07 -10.33 17.38
C ALA A 201 1.51 -11.62 18.09
N VAL A 202 1.82 -12.68 17.34
CA VAL A 202 2.28 -13.96 17.88
C VAL A 202 3.75 -13.93 18.31
N ASP A 203 4.14 -14.80 19.23
CA ASP A 203 5.51 -14.85 19.77
C ASP A 203 6.49 -15.65 18.91
N ARG A 204 6.02 -16.71 18.23
CA ARG A 204 6.87 -17.60 17.44
C ARG A 204 6.57 -17.45 15.95
N ALA A 205 7.62 -17.38 15.13
CA ALA A 205 7.49 -17.36 13.67
C ALA A 205 6.63 -18.50 13.13
N VAL A 206 6.79 -19.72 13.65
CA VAL A 206 6.04 -20.90 13.22
C VAL A 206 4.52 -20.82 13.52
N ASP A 207 4.10 -19.95 14.43
CA ASP A 207 2.67 -19.73 14.73
C ASP A 207 2.07 -18.63 13.84
N SER A 208 2.87 -17.98 13.01
CA SER A 208 2.44 -16.86 12.18
C SER A 208 1.83 -17.34 10.86
N ALA A 209 0.69 -16.75 10.48
CA ALA A 209 0.12 -16.94 9.15
C ALA A 209 1.12 -16.57 8.02
N PHE A 210 2.06 -15.66 8.29
CA PHE A 210 3.11 -15.29 7.33
C PHE A 210 4.15 -16.39 7.10
N TYR A 211 4.26 -17.36 8.01
CA TYR A 211 5.18 -18.51 7.89
C TYR A 211 4.55 -19.71 7.18
N ALA A 212 3.22 -19.84 7.21
CA ALA A 212 2.50 -21.02 6.71
C ALA A 212 2.91 -21.51 5.30
N PRO A 213 3.25 -20.65 4.32
CA PRO A 213 3.71 -21.13 3.01
C PRO A 213 5.02 -21.92 3.03
N PHE A 214 5.86 -21.72 4.05
CA PHE A 214 7.15 -22.40 4.22
C PHE A 214 7.02 -23.77 4.90
N ASP A 215 5.88 -24.08 5.51
CA ASP A 215 5.61 -25.43 6.05
C ASP A 215 5.24 -26.43 4.95
N ASN A 216 4.59 -25.95 3.88
CA ASN A 216 4.03 -26.79 2.82
C ASN A 216 4.72 -26.53 1.47
N MET A 217 6.05 -26.61 1.44
CA MET A 217 6.82 -26.38 0.21
C MET A 217 6.75 -27.58 -0.75
N PRO A 218 6.56 -27.37 -2.07
CA PRO A 218 6.54 -28.45 -3.04
C PRO A 218 7.82 -29.31 -3.05
N GLU A 219 7.66 -30.61 -3.28
CA GLU A 219 8.78 -31.54 -3.42
C GLU A 219 9.71 -31.19 -4.59
N SER A 220 9.20 -30.47 -5.59
CA SER A 220 9.97 -29.98 -6.74
C SER A 220 11.05 -28.94 -6.40
N ILE A 221 11.02 -28.34 -5.22
CA ILE A 221 12.08 -27.45 -4.73
C ILE A 221 13.15 -28.32 -4.01
N PRO A 222 14.45 -28.20 -4.31
CA PRO A 222 15.47 -28.99 -3.62
C PRO A 222 15.45 -28.80 -2.10
N GLU A 223 15.73 -29.86 -1.34
CA GLU A 223 15.74 -29.82 0.14
C GLU A 223 16.69 -28.74 0.69
N THR A 224 17.83 -28.53 0.04
CA THR A 224 18.79 -27.47 0.40
C THR A 224 18.19 -26.08 0.27
N ASP A 225 17.37 -25.85 -0.77
CA ASP A 225 16.67 -24.58 -0.96
C ASP A 225 15.49 -24.42 -0.01
N ARG A 226 14.74 -25.49 0.28
CA ARG A 226 13.68 -25.46 1.30
C ARG A 226 14.23 -25.04 2.67
N ALA A 227 15.30 -25.69 3.13
CA ALA A 227 15.94 -25.36 4.40
C ALA A 227 16.47 -23.92 4.44
N ARG A 228 17.06 -23.43 3.34
CA ARG A 228 17.51 -22.04 3.21
C ARG A 228 16.35 -21.06 3.32
N LEU A 229 15.27 -21.29 2.58
CA LEU A 229 14.10 -20.39 2.51
C LEU A 229 13.35 -20.36 3.85
N GLN A 230 13.15 -21.52 4.49
CA GLN A 230 12.57 -21.63 5.83
C GLN A 230 13.39 -20.84 6.85
N LYS A 231 14.72 -21.00 6.85
CA LYS A 231 15.60 -20.23 7.73
C LYS A 231 15.46 -18.72 7.49
N SER A 232 15.52 -18.28 6.23
CA SER A 232 15.35 -16.86 5.90
C SER A 232 13.98 -16.33 6.33
N ALA A 233 12.93 -17.13 6.23
CA ALA A 233 11.59 -16.75 6.71
C ALA A 233 11.57 -16.58 8.22
N MET A 234 12.11 -17.54 8.98
CA MET A 234 12.22 -17.44 10.44
C MET A 234 13.00 -16.18 10.85
N ASP A 235 14.12 -15.91 10.19
CA ASP A 235 14.95 -14.74 10.48
C ASP A 235 14.18 -13.42 10.24
N VAL A 236 13.57 -13.24 9.06
CA VAL A 236 12.81 -12.03 8.74
C VAL A 236 11.61 -11.84 9.67
N LEU A 237 10.89 -12.91 9.98
CA LEU A 237 9.72 -12.84 10.86
C LEU A 237 10.11 -12.44 12.29
N ASN A 238 11.11 -13.11 12.86
CA ASN A 238 11.52 -12.86 14.25
C ASN A 238 12.18 -11.49 14.42
N GLN A 239 12.99 -11.06 13.45
CA GLN A 239 13.77 -9.83 13.56
C GLN A 239 12.97 -8.58 13.20
N ARG A 240 11.96 -8.69 12.32
CA ARG A 240 11.28 -7.53 11.75
C ARG A 240 9.77 -7.57 11.93
N LEU A 241 9.12 -8.59 11.37
CA LEU A 241 7.67 -8.55 11.20
C LEU A 241 6.89 -8.76 12.52
N LEU A 242 7.23 -9.77 13.32
CA LEU A 242 6.53 -10.04 14.57
C LEU A 242 6.72 -8.92 15.60
N PRO A 243 7.93 -8.33 15.79
CA PRO A 243 8.08 -7.13 16.60
C PRO A 243 7.18 -5.98 16.13
N ALA A 244 7.05 -5.75 14.82
CA ALA A 244 6.19 -4.70 14.29
C ALA A 244 4.70 -4.95 14.62
N TRP A 245 4.19 -6.18 14.45
CA TRP A 245 2.80 -6.51 14.81
C TRP A 245 2.53 -6.43 16.31
N ARG A 246 3.47 -6.86 17.15
CA ARG A 246 3.36 -6.68 18.61
C ARG A 246 3.36 -5.20 19.00
N GLY A 247 4.22 -4.40 18.37
CA GLY A 247 4.24 -2.96 18.55
C GLY A 247 2.94 -2.28 18.15
N LEU A 248 2.36 -2.68 17.01
CA LEU A 248 1.03 -2.23 16.59
C LEU A 248 -0.04 -2.58 17.62
N TYR A 249 -0.08 -3.84 18.09
CA TYR A 249 -1.10 -4.27 19.03
C TYR A 249 -0.98 -3.53 20.37
N ALA A 250 0.24 -3.34 20.89
CA ALA A 250 0.49 -2.54 22.09
C ALA A 250 0.01 -1.08 21.89
N PHE A 251 0.45 -0.42 20.81
CA PHE A 251 -0.02 0.92 20.45
C PHE A 251 -1.55 1.00 20.36
N PHE A 252 -2.18 0.00 19.76
CA PHE A 252 -3.62 0.00 19.57
C PHE A 252 -4.37 -0.05 20.90
N ILE A 253 -3.93 -0.88 21.83
CA ILE A 253 -4.59 -1.05 23.14
C ILE A 253 -4.28 0.10 24.09
N GLU A 254 -3.05 0.61 24.07
CA GLU A 254 -2.57 1.58 25.06
C GLU A 254 -2.86 3.02 24.63
N ASP A 255 -2.56 3.38 23.38
CA ASP A 255 -2.65 4.75 22.89
C ASP A 255 -3.94 4.98 22.10
N TYR A 256 -4.26 4.10 21.14
CA TYR A 256 -5.36 4.33 20.18
C TYR A 256 -6.75 4.00 20.74
N MET A 257 -6.83 3.02 21.65
CA MET A 257 -8.06 2.53 22.26
C MET A 257 -7.88 2.30 23.78
N PRO A 258 -7.52 3.34 24.55
CA PRO A 258 -7.21 3.18 25.96
C PRO A 258 -8.42 2.68 26.78
N PRO A 259 -8.17 2.15 27.99
CA PRO A 259 -9.23 1.80 28.94
C PRO A 259 -10.23 2.95 29.18
N ARG A 260 -11.46 2.61 29.57
CA ARG A 260 -12.43 3.63 29.98
C ARG A 260 -11.90 4.37 31.22
N GLY A 261 -11.83 5.70 31.16
CA GLY A 261 -11.37 6.55 32.27
C GLY A 261 -9.96 7.12 32.10
N THR A 262 -9.17 6.62 31.13
CA THR A 262 -7.92 7.25 30.71
C THR A 262 -8.26 8.45 29.83
N HIS A 263 -8.01 9.65 30.33
CA HIS A 263 -8.40 10.90 29.68
C HIS A 263 -7.31 11.35 28.72
N TRP A 264 -7.48 11.04 27.43
CA TRP A 264 -6.95 11.94 26.39
C TRP A 264 -7.85 13.18 26.38
N GLY A 265 -7.22 14.36 26.40
CA GLY A 265 -7.90 15.64 26.48
C GLY A 265 -9.08 15.72 25.50
N ARG A 266 -10.21 16.19 26.01
CA ARG A 266 -11.42 16.50 25.24
C ARG A 266 -11.07 17.32 24.00
N HIS A 267 -10.98 16.67 22.86
CA HIS A 267 -11.24 17.30 21.58
C HIS A 267 -12.47 16.61 21.01
N HIS A 268 -13.55 17.39 21.00
CA HIS A 268 -14.75 17.16 20.20
C HIS A 268 -14.35 16.49 18.89
N CYS A 269 -14.96 15.35 18.55
CA CYS A 269 -15.01 14.88 17.18
C CYS A 269 -15.92 15.87 16.43
N PRO A 270 -15.40 16.76 15.56
CA PRO A 270 -16.25 17.46 14.62
C PRO A 270 -16.47 16.50 13.45
N MET A 271 -17.71 16.38 12.99
CA MET A 271 -18.15 15.53 11.86
C MET A 271 -18.58 14.11 12.23
N ALA A 272 -19.63 14.01 13.06
CA ALA A 272 -20.71 13.10 12.66
C ALA A 272 -21.32 13.67 11.37
N MET A 273 -21.28 12.92 10.27
CA MET A 273 -22.03 13.30 9.07
C MET A 273 -23.50 13.56 9.45
N PRO A 274 -24.14 14.64 8.97
CA PRO A 274 -25.56 14.84 9.19
C PRO A 274 -26.32 13.77 8.41
N ILE A 275 -26.65 12.66 9.07
CA ILE A 275 -27.79 11.84 8.69
C ILE A 275 -29.03 12.68 8.96
N THR A 276 -29.45 13.47 7.98
CA THR A 276 -30.78 14.06 7.93
C THR A 276 -31.80 12.93 7.82
N PRO A 277 -32.70 12.74 8.81
CA PRO A 277 -33.85 11.87 8.62
C PRO A 277 -34.91 12.62 7.79
N CYS A 278 -35.43 11.97 6.74
CA CYS A 278 -36.75 12.28 6.20
C CYS A 278 -37.84 11.85 7.18
#